data_AF-A0A958MTM0-F1
#
_entry.id   AF-A0A958MTM0-F1
#
_cell.length_a   1.000
_cell.length_b   1.000
_cell.length_c   1.000
_cell.angle_alpha   90.00
_cell.angle_beta   90.00
_cell.angle_gamma   90.00
#
_symmetry.space_group_name_H-M   'P 1'
#
loop_
_entity.id
_entity.type
_entity.pdbx_description
1 polymer ?
#
loop_
_entity_poly.entity_id
_entity_poly.type
_entity_poly.pdbx_seq_one_letter_code
_entity_poly.pdbx_strand_id
1 'polypeptide(L)' 'MKTTLLFLAVVLVAVVPSANIDALETHDPVKKIVVLGDSIADGFGVDKDKSYPALLEIMLKKKGHSVKVVNAGISGSTT' A
#
# COMPACT_ATOMS: atom_id res chain seq x y z
N MET A 1 -52.84 -18.06 -11.31
CA MET A 1 -52.11 -17.13 -12.20
C MET A 1 -51.26 -16.08 -11.47
N LYS A 2 -51.57 -15.68 -10.22
CA LYS A 2 -50.76 -14.71 -9.46
C LYS A 2 -49.41 -15.26 -8.96
N THR A 3 -49.31 -16.56 -8.70
CA THR A 3 -48.07 -17.21 -8.22
C THR A 3 -46.99 -17.35 -9.29
N THR A 4 -47.36 -17.54 -10.56
CA THR A 4 -46.42 -17.59 -11.69
C THR A 4 -45.70 -16.24 -11.89
N LEU A 5 -46.40 -15.13 -11.64
CA LEU A 5 -45.83 -13.78 -11.75
C LEU A 5 -44.79 -13.49 -10.65
N LEU A 6 -44.99 -14.05 -9.45
CA LEU A 6 -44.05 -13.92 -8.34
C LEU A 6 -42.75 -14.70 -8.60
N PHE A 7 -42.84 -15.89 -9.19
CA PHE A 7 -41.67 -16.67 -9.59
C PHE A 7 -40.88 -16.01 -10.73
N LEU A 8 -41.56 -15.39 -11.70
CA LEU A 8 -40.89 -14.69 -12.81
C LEU A 8 -40.13 -13.43 -12.34
N ALA A 9 -40.67 -12.72 -11.34
CA ALA A 9 -40.02 -11.55 -10.75
C ALA A 9 -38.80 -11.91 -9.89
N VAL A 10 -38.83 -13.04 -9.18
CA VAL A 10 -37.69 -13.52 -8.37
C VAL A 10 -36.54 -14.06 -9.24
N VAL A 11 -36.86 -14.66 -10.39
CA VAL A 11 -35.84 -15.14 -11.35
C VAL A 11 -35.15 -13.97 -12.07
N LEU A 12 -35.82 -12.82 -12.26
CA LEU A 12 -35.23 -11.65 -12.91
C LEU A 12 -34.19 -10.92 -12.05
N VAL A 13 -34.18 -11.12 -10.73
CA VAL A 13 -33.19 -10.52 -9.82
C VAL A 13 -31.90 -11.36 -9.69
N ALA A 14 -31.92 -12.62 -10.14
CA ALA A 14 -30.79 -13.55 -9.98
C ALA A 14 -29.81 -13.59 -11.17
N VAL A 15 -30.05 -12.81 -12.24
CA VAL A 15 -29.17 -12.76 -13.42
C VAL A 15 -28.70 -11.34 -13.68
N VAL A 16 -28.20 -10.68 -12.63
CA VAL A 16 -27.13 -9.71 -12.87
C VAL A 16 -25.88 -10.58 -12.93
N PRO A 17 -25.25 -10.82 -14.10
CA PRO A 17 -23.86 -11.21 -14.05
C PRO A 17 -23.20 -10.06 -13.30
N SER A 18 -22.72 -10.33 -12.10
CA SER A 18 -21.77 -9.47 -11.42
C SER A 18 -20.69 -9.22 -12.44
N ALA A 19 -20.81 -8.12 -13.17
CA ALA A 19 -19.72 -7.56 -13.92
C ALA A 19 -18.62 -7.53 -12.88
N ASN A 20 -17.56 -8.30 -13.14
CA ASN A 20 -16.36 -8.25 -12.34
C ASN A 20 -15.88 -6.80 -12.49
N ILE A 21 -16.39 -5.93 -11.64
CA ILE A 21 -15.77 -4.68 -11.24
C ILE A 21 -14.66 -5.10 -10.28
N ASP A 22 -13.80 -6.02 -10.71
CA ASP A 22 -12.39 -5.90 -10.40
C ASP A 22 -11.96 -4.72 -11.26
N ALA A 23 -12.34 -3.54 -10.75
CA ALA A 23 -11.87 -2.28 -11.25
C ALA A 23 -10.37 -2.43 -11.43
N LEU A 24 -9.90 -1.83 -12.51
CA LEU A 24 -8.49 -1.67 -12.84
C LEU A 24 -7.77 -1.01 -11.67
N GLU A 25 -7.49 -1.75 -10.59
CA GLU A 25 -6.51 -1.39 -9.59
C GLU A 25 -5.18 -1.64 -10.28
N THR A 26 -4.79 -0.69 -11.11
CA THR A 26 -3.40 -0.45 -11.43
C THR A 26 -2.73 -0.10 -10.10
N HIS A 27 -2.39 -1.13 -9.32
CA HIS A 27 -1.67 -0.94 -8.09
C HIS A 27 -0.29 -0.46 -8.51
N ASP A 28 -0.07 0.86 -8.39
CA ASP A 28 1.21 1.45 -8.75
C ASP A 28 2.31 0.64 -8.07
N PRO A 29 3.33 0.18 -8.83
CA PRO A 29 4.36 -0.68 -8.29
C PRO A 29 5.02 0.03 -7.11
N VAL A 30 5.14 -0.67 -5.99
CA VAL A 30 5.77 -0.12 -4.78
C VAL A 30 7.22 0.24 -5.12
N LYS A 31 7.54 1.54 -5.06
CA LYS A 31 8.90 2.04 -5.31
C LYS A 31 9.77 1.76 -4.10
N LYS A 32 10.95 1.16 -4.31
CA LYS A 32 11.93 0.92 -3.25
C LYS A 32 12.94 2.06 -3.20
N ILE A 33 13.15 2.60 -2.02
CA ILE A 33 14.15 3.64 -1.75
C ILE A 33 15.17 3.04 -0.80
N VAL A 34 16.43 2.99 -1.20
CA VAL A 34 17.52 2.58 -0.32
C VAL A 34 18.17 3.85 0.23
N VAL A 35 18.32 3.91 1.55
CA VAL A 35 19.05 4.97 2.23
C VAL A 35 20.41 4.41 2.64
N LEU A 36 21.47 4.86 1.96
CA LEU A 36 22.86 4.57 2.29
C LEU A 36 23.42 5.72 3.13
N GLY A 37 24.12 5.42 4.21
CA GLY A 37 24.77 6.47 5.02
C GLY A 37 25.48 5.92 6.25
N ASP A 38 25.87 6.85 7.12
CA ASP A 38 26.52 6.56 8.39
C ASP A 38 25.50 6.47 9.56
N SER A 39 25.94 6.83 10.76
CA SER A 39 25.16 6.98 11.98
C SER A 39 23.86 7.78 11.84
N ILE A 40 23.81 8.79 10.98
CA ILE A 40 22.61 9.61 10.77
C ILE A 40 21.52 8.77 10.11
N ALA A 41 21.89 7.98 9.09
CA ALA A 41 20.96 7.06 8.44
C ALA A 41 20.59 5.90 9.36
N ASP A 42 21.55 5.32 10.06
CA ASP A 42 21.34 4.23 11.02
C ASP A 42 20.35 4.62 12.16
N GLY A 43 20.30 5.90 12.51
CA GLY A 43 19.45 6.42 13.59
C GLY A 43 20.14 6.34 14.95
N PHE A 44 21.42 6.65 15.01
CA PHE A 44 22.21 6.62 16.25
C PHE A 44 21.58 7.53 17.32
N GLY A 45 21.33 6.95 18.51
CA GLY A 45 20.76 7.68 19.65
C GLY A 45 19.23 7.81 19.63
N VAL A 46 18.52 7.19 18.68
CA VAL A 46 17.06 7.17 18.63
C VAL A 46 16.50 5.76 18.45
N ASP A 47 15.21 5.59 18.74
CA ASP A 47 14.49 4.36 18.41
C ASP A 47 14.45 4.15 16.89
N LYS A 48 14.49 2.88 16.44
CA LYS A 48 14.54 2.54 15.01
C LYS A 48 13.38 3.12 14.19
N ASP A 49 12.19 3.17 14.78
CA ASP A 49 10.97 3.75 14.19
C ASP A 49 11.00 5.29 14.12
N LYS A 50 11.92 5.93 14.85
CA LYS A 50 12.16 7.38 14.84
C LYS A 50 13.37 7.78 14.00
N SER A 51 14.10 6.83 13.43
CA SER A 51 15.17 7.11 12.45
C SER A 51 14.62 7.89 11.26
N TYR A 52 15.41 8.78 10.64
CA TYR A 52 14.92 9.56 9.51
C TYR A 52 14.45 8.69 8.32
N PRO A 53 15.05 7.51 8.02
CA PRO A 53 14.54 6.65 6.95
C PRO A 53 13.15 6.08 7.27
N ALA A 54 12.87 5.76 8.55
CA ALA A 54 11.55 5.31 8.98
C ALA A 54 10.51 6.45 8.86
N LEU A 55 10.87 7.64 9.32
CA LEU A 55 10.02 8.84 9.20
C LEU A 55 9.77 9.23 7.74
N LEU A 56 10.77 9.06 6.86
CA LEU A 56 10.66 9.30 5.43
C LEU A 56 9.61 8.37 4.79
N GLU A 57 9.60 7.07 5.13
CA GLU A 57 8.57 6.14 4.63
C GLU A 57 7.17 6.61 5.03
N ILE A 58 6.99 6.98 6.30
CA ILE A 58 5.71 7.48 6.82
C ILE A 58 5.28 8.75 6.07
N MET A 59 6.20 9.71 5.89
CA MET A 59 5.87 10.97 5.21
C MET A 59 5.54 10.78 3.74
N LEU A 60 6.25 9.91 3.02
CA LEU A 60 5.99 9.62 1.61
C LEU A 60 4.65 8.89 1.43
N LYS A 61 4.35 7.91 2.30
CA LYS A 61 3.05 7.23 2.32
C LYS A 61 1.91 8.22 2.60
N LYS A 62 2.07 9.14 3.56
CA LYS A 62 1.10 10.21 3.84
C LYS A 62 0.86 11.14 2.64
N LYS A 63 1.86 11.31 1.77
CA LYS A 63 1.76 12.08 0.52
C LYS A 63 1.17 11.27 -0.66
N GLY A 64 0.70 10.05 -0.42
CA GLY A 64 0.11 9.20 -1.45
C GLY A 64 1.13 8.42 -2.28
N HIS A 65 2.40 8.37 -1.87
CA HIS A 65 3.39 7.57 -2.58
C HIS A 65 3.39 6.12 -2.09
N SER A 66 3.19 5.18 -3.01
CA SER A 66 3.41 3.75 -2.81
C SER A 66 4.91 3.46 -2.73
N VAL A 67 5.50 3.53 -1.54
CA VAL A 67 6.95 3.36 -1.32
C VAL A 67 7.28 2.39 -0.20
N LYS A 68 8.45 1.77 -0.31
CA LYS A 68 9.15 1.07 0.76
C LYS A 68 10.53 1.68 0.94
N VAL A 69 10.86 2.10 2.15
CA VAL A 69 12.21 2.60 2.48
C VAL A 69 12.99 1.48 3.15
N VAL A 70 14.21 1.26 2.67
CA VAL A 70 15.18 0.31 3.20
C VAL A 70 16.34 1.12 3.78
N ASN A 71 16.50 1.06 5.10
CA ASN A 71 17.64 1.67 5.77
C ASN A 71 18.87 0.75 5.63
N ALA A 72 19.91 1.25 4.97
CA ALA A 72 21.21 0.63 4.82
C ALA A 72 22.32 1.52 5.41
N GLY A 73 21.96 2.39 6.36
CA GLY A 73 22.91 3.15 7.15
C GLY A 73 23.68 2.26 8.12
N ILE A 74 24.99 2.50 8.26
CA ILE A 74 25.83 1.79 9.22
C ILE A 74 26.60 2.83 10.02
N SER A 75 26.37 2.86 11.34
CA SER A 75 27.11 3.77 12.22
C SER A 75 28.63 3.61 12.06
N GLY A 76 29.32 4.73 11.80
CA GLY A 76 30.77 4.76 11.59
C GLY A 76 31.24 4.47 10.16
N SER A 77 30.32 4.26 9.20
CA SER A 77 30.70 4.14 7.79
C SER A 77 31.38 5.40 7.25
N THR A 78 32.32 5.19 6.32
CA THR A 78 33.09 6.24 5.62
C THR A 78 32.93 6.11 4.10
N THR A 79 33.42 7.10 3.37
CA THR A 79 33.37 7.20 1.90
C THR A 79 34.50 6.45 1.20
#